data_AF-A0AAN6K2V7-F1
#
_entry.id   AF-A0AAN6K2V7-F1
#
_cell.length_a   1.000
_cell.length_b   1.000
_cell.length_c   1.000
_cell.angle_alpha   90.00
_cell.angle_beta   90.00
_cell.angle_gamma   90.00
#
_symmetry.space_group_name_H-M   'P 1'
#
loop_
_entity.id
_entity.type
_entity.pdbx_description
1 polymer ?
#
loop_
_entity_poly.entity_id
_entity_poly.type
_entity_poly.pdbx_seq_one_letter_code
_entity_poly.pdbx_strand_id
1 'polypeptide(L)'
;MFHHLNNPIYGVLIDSIINDFLIKKCGYNMHSYPRTALVASTYCDYFGSVAYPSMLDVGLRVVKLGNNSVTYECGIFEEDQEQVKAVGGFTQISTRAFADEPAVELNGHTLKRKKTATHSNIDTLLERLRIHGNPALHVTPDHKIELRSTEVPTPSPQEALVHCILGHEPSGVVLAVGSDVTNVQPGDRVAIEPGVPCRKCWLCDAGKYNLCEDVKFAGVCPSAGTIRRFIAHDARYLHKLPDSMTFAQGALVEPLSVVLHAIKQCKGSIGIGRPALICGAGPIGLCALAAAKATGAWPLVITDVDQSKLDFARQMFPGIGTYLVEMSKTPAQCSEEIRALYGCGPRELERAGPSKTEYNAPSTVLECTGIESSVATAAYSCRRNGTVMVIGVGRSIMNNVPFMQLSLSKIELRFINRYSDTWPAGINALAGGQVMNLDALVTHTFPLEQAVEAMNLCADPATPSIKVQIVDDTEIEI
;
A
#
# COMPACT_ATOMS: atom_id res chain seq x y z
N MET A 1 20.74 6.18 -20.13
CA MET A 1 20.27 7.16 -21.12
C MET A 1 18.84 7.49 -20.73
N PHE A 2 18.60 8.68 -20.17
CA PHE A 2 17.32 9.05 -19.56
C PHE A 2 16.29 9.33 -20.67
N HIS A 3 15.50 8.31 -21.00
CA HIS A 3 14.51 8.42 -22.06
C HIS A 3 13.19 9.05 -21.60
N HIS A 4 12.99 9.39 -20.32
CA HIS A 4 11.74 9.97 -19.81
C HIS A 4 11.96 11.36 -19.18
N LEU A 5 11.02 12.28 -19.40
CA LEU A 5 10.99 13.56 -18.70
C LEU A 5 10.68 13.34 -17.20
N ASN A 6 11.34 14.06 -16.31
CA ASN A 6 11.14 13.97 -14.86
C ASN A 6 10.37 15.18 -14.31
N ASN A 7 9.88 15.10 -13.07
CA ASN A 7 9.04 16.14 -12.45
C ASN A 7 9.63 17.57 -12.53
N PRO A 8 10.95 17.79 -12.32
CA PRO A 8 11.57 19.10 -12.55
C PRO A 8 11.42 19.61 -13.98
N ILE A 9 11.55 18.75 -14.99
CA ILE A 9 11.43 19.15 -16.39
C ILE A 9 9.97 19.49 -16.73
N TYR A 10 9.00 18.72 -16.24
CA TYR A 10 7.58 19.07 -16.39
C TYR A 10 7.25 20.40 -15.72
N GLY A 11 7.76 20.65 -14.52
CA GLY A 11 7.61 21.94 -13.84
C GLY A 11 8.19 23.11 -14.64
N VAL A 12 9.37 22.93 -15.26
CA VAL A 12 10.00 23.93 -16.14
C VAL A 12 9.18 24.14 -17.42
N LEU A 13 8.63 23.08 -18.01
CA LEU A 13 7.77 23.18 -19.20
C LEU A 13 6.48 23.95 -18.87
N ILE A 14 5.82 23.61 -17.77
CA ILE A 14 4.61 24.30 -17.29
C ILE A 14 4.91 25.78 -17.05
N ASP A 15 6.01 26.09 -16.35
CA ASP A 15 6.41 27.46 -16.08
C ASP A 15 6.71 28.23 -17.37
N SER A 16 7.49 27.63 -18.27
CA SER A 16 7.86 28.23 -19.56
C SER A 16 6.63 28.51 -20.42
N ILE A 17 5.65 27.61 -20.46
CA ILE A 17 4.45 27.74 -21.29
C ILE A 17 3.54 28.84 -20.77
N ILE A 18 3.32 28.89 -19.46
CA ILE A 18 2.51 29.96 -18.87
C ILE A 18 3.22 31.31 -19.05
N ASN A 19 4.54 31.38 -18.83
CA ASN A 19 5.29 32.61 -19.04
C ASN A 19 5.34 33.05 -20.51
N ASP A 20 5.48 32.12 -21.46
CA ASP A 20 5.46 32.41 -22.89
C ASP A 20 4.08 32.93 -23.34
N PHE A 21 2.99 32.31 -22.85
CA PHE A 21 1.63 32.81 -23.04
C PHE A 21 1.48 34.23 -22.47
N LEU A 22 1.93 34.46 -21.24
CA LEU A 22 1.86 35.77 -20.60
C LEU A 22 2.64 36.83 -21.40
N ILE A 23 3.84 36.52 -21.87
CA ILE A 23 4.69 37.45 -22.62
C ILE A 23 4.08 37.73 -24.01
N LYS A 24 3.80 36.68 -24.79
CA LYS A 24 3.40 36.83 -26.20
C LYS A 24 1.94 37.20 -26.39
N LYS A 25 1.05 36.77 -25.50
CA LYS A 25 -0.41 37.00 -25.62
C LYS A 25 -0.94 38.03 -24.64
N CYS A 26 -0.35 38.14 -23.45
CA CYS A 26 -0.78 39.11 -22.43
C CYS A 26 0.13 40.34 -22.31
N GLY A 27 1.20 40.42 -23.11
CA GLY A 27 2.15 41.55 -23.11
C GLY A 27 2.96 41.66 -21.81
N TYR A 28 3.12 40.57 -21.07
CA TYR A 28 3.88 40.55 -19.83
C TYR A 28 5.36 40.83 -20.07
N ASN A 29 5.95 41.72 -19.28
CA ASN A 29 7.36 42.07 -19.32
C ASN A 29 7.87 42.36 -17.90
N MET A 30 8.88 41.63 -17.43
CA MET A 30 9.35 41.74 -16.05
C MET A 30 9.83 43.15 -15.64
N HIS A 31 10.22 44.00 -16.59
CA HIS A 31 10.77 45.33 -16.34
C HIS A 31 9.76 46.46 -16.55
N SER A 32 8.78 46.27 -17.43
CA SER A 32 7.82 47.32 -17.80
C SER A 32 6.37 46.99 -17.47
N TYR A 33 6.07 45.75 -17.09
CA TYR A 33 4.71 45.37 -16.76
C TYR A 33 4.29 46.07 -15.46
N PRO A 34 3.13 46.75 -15.44
CA PRO A 34 2.74 47.63 -14.33
C PRO A 34 2.42 46.88 -13.02
N ARG A 35 2.54 45.55 -13.02
CA ARG A 35 2.17 44.65 -11.93
C ARG A 35 3.26 43.62 -11.69
N THR A 36 3.87 43.65 -10.51
CA THR A 36 4.68 42.53 -10.03
C THR A 36 3.75 41.41 -9.58
N ALA A 37 3.97 40.20 -10.10
CA ALA A 37 3.22 39.00 -9.76
C ALA A 37 4.16 38.00 -9.08
N LEU A 38 3.72 37.43 -7.96
CA LEU A 38 4.42 36.36 -7.26
C LEU A 38 3.67 35.06 -7.49
N VAL A 39 4.41 34.00 -7.80
CA VAL A 39 3.86 32.65 -7.82
C VAL A 39 3.69 32.20 -6.36
N ALA A 40 2.45 32.08 -5.92
CA ALA A 40 2.10 31.74 -4.54
C ALA A 40 1.98 30.23 -4.31
N SER A 41 1.66 29.47 -5.35
CA SER A 41 1.63 28.01 -5.31
C SER A 41 1.89 27.43 -6.69
N THR A 42 2.60 26.31 -6.74
CA THR A 42 2.77 25.46 -7.92
C THR A 42 2.34 24.05 -7.57
N TYR A 43 1.84 23.31 -8.56
CA TYR A 43 1.62 21.88 -8.45
C TYR A 43 1.88 21.24 -9.81
N CYS A 44 2.25 19.97 -9.79
CA CYS A 44 2.41 19.17 -10.98
C CYS A 44 2.12 17.73 -10.60
N ASP A 45 1.00 17.24 -11.10
CA ASP A 45 0.56 15.86 -10.99
C ASP A 45 0.96 15.13 -12.28
N TYR A 46 1.54 13.96 -12.12
CA TYR A 46 2.09 13.19 -13.23
C TYR A 46 1.29 11.92 -13.43
N PHE A 47 0.93 11.64 -14.68
CA PHE A 47 -0.03 10.59 -15.06
C PHE A 47 0.55 9.57 -16.04
N GLY A 48 1.66 9.89 -16.73
CA GLY A 48 2.30 8.96 -17.64
C GLY A 48 3.61 9.49 -18.20
N SER A 49 4.52 8.58 -18.53
CA SER A 49 5.81 8.94 -19.10
C SER A 49 5.66 9.40 -20.53
N VAL A 50 6.32 10.51 -20.85
CA VAL A 50 6.62 10.87 -22.22
C VAL A 50 8.09 10.60 -22.48
N ALA A 51 8.35 9.86 -23.56
CA ALA A 51 9.70 9.56 -23.95
C ALA A 51 10.34 10.78 -24.63
N TYR A 52 11.64 10.97 -24.54
CA TYR A 52 12.36 11.80 -25.50
C TYR A 52 12.78 10.90 -26.67
N PRO A 53 12.53 11.27 -27.95
CA PRO A 53 12.14 12.60 -28.46
C PRO A 53 10.64 12.73 -28.81
N SER A 54 9.74 12.22 -27.98
CA SER A 54 8.31 12.36 -28.25
C SER A 54 7.86 13.82 -28.22
N MET A 55 6.93 14.11 -29.11
CA MET A 55 6.32 15.41 -29.30
C MET A 55 5.23 15.61 -28.24
N LEU A 56 5.12 16.83 -27.73
CA LEU A 56 4.15 17.19 -26.69
C LEU A 56 3.11 18.14 -27.24
N ASP A 57 1.85 17.84 -26.98
CA ASP A 57 0.75 18.80 -27.07
C ASP A 57 0.48 19.36 -25.67
N VAL A 58 0.42 20.68 -25.54
CA VAL A 58 0.12 21.31 -24.24
C VAL A 58 -1.10 22.20 -24.31
N GLY A 59 -2.11 21.84 -23.53
CA GLY A 59 -3.33 22.63 -23.35
C GLY A 59 -3.22 23.52 -22.11
N LEU A 60 -3.32 24.84 -22.29
CA LEU A 60 -3.34 25.82 -21.20
C LEU A 60 -4.78 26.30 -20.93
N ARG A 61 -5.17 26.36 -19.66
CA ARG A 61 -6.42 27.00 -19.23
C ARG A 61 -6.25 27.93 -18.03
N VAL A 62 -7.13 28.93 -17.95
CA VAL A 62 -7.29 29.75 -16.75
C VAL A 62 -8.35 29.11 -15.88
N VAL A 63 -7.93 28.54 -14.74
CA VAL A 63 -8.82 27.83 -13.80
C VAL A 63 -9.63 28.81 -12.96
N LYS A 64 -9.00 29.91 -12.53
CA LYS A 64 -9.63 30.88 -11.62
C LYS A 64 -9.08 32.27 -11.84
N LEU A 65 -9.98 33.25 -11.98
CA LEU A 65 -9.65 34.67 -11.99
C LEU A 65 -10.27 35.34 -10.74
N GLY A 66 -9.41 35.71 -9.80
CA GLY A 66 -9.76 36.49 -8.61
C GLY A 66 -9.51 37.99 -8.80
N ASN A 67 -9.72 38.77 -7.74
CA ASN A 67 -9.49 40.22 -7.79
C ASN A 67 -8.01 40.57 -7.97
N ASN A 68 -7.13 39.84 -7.29
CA ASN A 68 -5.67 40.05 -7.30
C ASN A 68 -4.91 38.74 -7.58
N SER A 69 -5.59 37.65 -7.95
CA SER A 69 -4.94 36.37 -8.24
C SER A 69 -5.46 35.73 -9.53
N VAL A 70 -4.60 35.04 -10.27
CA VAL A 70 -4.99 34.16 -11.38
C VAL A 70 -4.38 32.78 -11.16
N THR A 71 -5.15 31.72 -11.41
CA THR A 71 -4.64 30.35 -11.41
C THR A 71 -4.66 29.81 -12.83
N TYR A 72 -3.50 29.39 -13.29
CA TYR A 72 -3.27 28.77 -14.59
C TYR A 72 -3.02 27.28 -14.40
N GLU A 73 -3.46 26.48 -15.36
CA GLU A 73 -3.20 25.04 -15.40
C GLU A 73 -2.91 24.61 -16.82
N CYS A 74 -1.89 23.78 -16.96
CA CYS A 74 -1.43 23.18 -18.20
C CYS A 74 -1.63 21.67 -18.11
N GLY A 75 -2.32 21.10 -19.11
CA GLY A 75 -2.28 19.67 -19.38
C GLY A 75 -1.23 19.40 -20.45
N ILE A 76 -0.31 18.49 -20.18
CA ILE A 76 0.74 18.02 -21.10
C ILE A 76 0.31 16.66 -21.62
N PHE A 77 0.27 16.51 -22.92
CA PHE A 77 -0.10 15.31 -23.66
C PHE A 77 1.07 14.91 -24.55
N GLU A 78 1.18 13.63 -24.87
CA GLU A 78 2.02 13.20 -25.99
C GLU A 78 1.21 13.41 -27.28
N GLU A 79 1.84 13.86 -28.36
CA GLU A 79 1.15 14.15 -29.63
C GLU A 79 0.31 12.95 -30.11
N ASP A 80 -0.88 13.26 -30.63
CA ASP A 80 -1.90 12.29 -31.08
C ASP A 80 -2.42 11.34 -29.98
N GLN A 81 -2.14 11.62 -28.70
CA GLN A 81 -2.71 10.88 -27.58
C GLN A 81 -3.68 11.74 -26.78
N GLU A 82 -4.90 11.22 -26.59
CA GLU A 82 -5.92 11.87 -25.75
C GLU A 82 -5.59 11.79 -24.25
N GLN A 83 -4.68 10.90 -23.86
CA GLN A 83 -4.30 10.69 -22.47
C GLN A 83 -3.32 11.76 -21.98
N VAL A 84 -3.72 12.49 -20.94
CA VAL A 84 -2.84 13.45 -20.26
C VAL A 84 -1.66 12.74 -19.59
N LYS A 85 -0.47 13.31 -19.74
CA LYS A 85 0.80 12.78 -19.25
C LYS A 85 1.27 13.51 -17.99
N ALA A 86 1.01 14.82 -17.92
CA ALA A 86 1.16 15.60 -16.70
C ALA A 86 0.14 16.74 -16.67
N VAL A 87 -0.36 17.09 -15.49
CA VAL A 87 -1.13 18.32 -15.28
C VAL A 87 -0.40 19.12 -14.23
N GLY A 88 -0.15 20.39 -14.49
CA GLY A 88 0.36 21.25 -13.45
C GLY A 88 0.03 22.69 -13.69
N GLY A 89 0.17 23.48 -12.66
CA GLY A 89 -0.32 24.84 -12.68
C GLY A 89 0.33 25.68 -11.60
N PHE A 90 0.10 26.97 -11.72
CA PHE A 90 0.47 27.88 -10.66
C PHE A 90 -0.56 28.98 -10.46
N THR A 91 -0.60 29.46 -9.21
CA THR A 91 -1.38 30.64 -8.84
C THR A 91 -0.45 31.83 -8.75
N GLN A 92 -0.66 32.81 -9.61
CA GLN A 92 -0.03 34.12 -9.51
C GLN A 92 -0.89 35.06 -8.69
N ILE A 93 -0.25 35.77 -7.76
CA ILE A 93 -0.86 36.86 -6.99
C ILE A 93 -0.17 38.16 -7.39
N SER A 94 -0.97 39.15 -7.81
CA SER A 94 -0.49 40.48 -8.16
C SER A 94 -0.56 41.43 -6.98
N THR A 95 0.41 42.35 -6.91
CA THR A 95 0.44 43.44 -5.91
C THR A 95 -0.63 44.51 -6.15
N ARG A 96 -1.33 44.50 -7.29
CA ARG A 96 -2.46 45.39 -7.60
C ARG A 96 -3.64 44.61 -8.18
N ALA A 97 -4.86 45.10 -7.96
CA ALA A 97 -6.06 44.45 -8.47
C ALA A 97 -6.10 44.47 -10.01
N PHE A 98 -6.62 43.40 -10.61
CA PHE A 98 -6.84 43.30 -12.06
C PHE A 98 -7.91 44.27 -12.60
N ALA A 99 -8.49 45.10 -11.74
CA ALA A 99 -9.63 45.96 -12.03
C ALA A 99 -9.29 47.34 -12.61
N ASP A 100 -8.00 47.73 -12.67
CA ASP A 100 -7.59 49.08 -13.08
C ASP A 100 -7.22 49.22 -14.58
N GLU A 101 -7.73 48.37 -15.47
CA GLU A 101 -7.54 48.54 -16.93
C GLU A 101 -8.83 48.96 -17.66
N PRO A 102 -8.74 49.81 -18.70
CA PRO A 102 -9.88 50.22 -19.50
C PRO A 102 -10.43 49.03 -20.31
N ALA A 103 -11.74 49.05 -20.58
CA ALA A 103 -12.44 47.96 -21.26
C ALA A 103 -11.79 47.64 -22.62
N VAL A 104 -11.54 46.35 -22.86
CA VAL A 104 -11.03 45.84 -24.14
C VAL A 104 -12.19 45.73 -25.12
N GLU A 105 -12.04 46.29 -26.33
CA GLU A 105 -12.92 46.03 -27.46
C GLU A 105 -12.37 44.90 -28.31
N LEU A 106 -13.22 43.91 -28.59
CA LEU A 106 -12.95 42.82 -29.52
C LEU A 106 -14.15 42.70 -30.46
N ASN A 107 -13.88 42.80 -31.77
CA ASN A 107 -14.87 42.70 -32.85
C ASN A 107 -16.11 43.61 -32.70
N GLY A 108 -15.91 44.87 -32.31
CA GLY A 108 -16.98 45.88 -32.23
C GLY A 108 -17.90 45.77 -31.01
N HIS A 109 -17.57 44.92 -30.03
CA HIS A 109 -18.34 44.81 -28.79
C HIS A 109 -17.49 45.22 -27.57
N THR A 110 -17.96 46.25 -26.85
CA THR A 110 -17.37 46.69 -25.58
C THR A 110 -17.83 45.77 -24.44
N LEU A 111 -16.93 44.94 -23.89
CA LEU A 111 -17.25 44.07 -22.75
C LEU A 111 -17.28 44.86 -21.44
N LYS A 112 -18.48 45.18 -20.93
CA LYS A 112 -18.65 45.76 -19.58
C LYS A 112 -18.78 44.66 -18.52
N ARG A 113 -18.03 44.77 -17.43
CA ARG A 113 -18.11 43.87 -16.27
C ARG A 113 -19.48 43.99 -15.59
N LYS A 114 -20.27 42.91 -15.60
CA LYS A 114 -21.47 42.78 -14.76
C LYS A 114 -21.04 42.37 -13.34
N LYS A 115 -21.25 43.26 -12.37
CA LYS A 115 -21.23 42.90 -10.94
C LYS A 115 -22.45 42.02 -10.65
N THR A 116 -22.27 41.14 -9.67
CA THR A 116 -23.26 40.28 -8.98
C THR A 116 -23.81 39.03 -9.69
N ALA A 117 -23.42 37.90 -9.09
CA ALA A 117 -24.26 36.83 -8.52
C ALA A 117 -24.74 35.65 -9.39
N THR A 118 -24.67 34.50 -8.71
CA THR A 118 -25.53 33.29 -8.77
C THR A 118 -25.41 32.33 -9.94
N HIS A 119 -25.41 31.04 -9.57
CA HIS A 119 -25.41 29.82 -10.39
C HIS A 119 -25.91 30.02 -11.82
N SER A 120 -25.03 29.82 -12.81
CA SER A 120 -25.44 29.73 -14.20
C SER A 120 -24.73 28.55 -14.88
N ASN A 121 -25.56 27.52 -15.11
CA ASN A 121 -25.60 26.55 -16.19
C ASN A 121 -24.30 26.28 -16.99
N ILE A 122 -23.94 25.00 -17.09
CA ILE A 122 -22.73 24.49 -17.76
C ILE A 122 -22.63 24.96 -19.21
N ASP A 123 -23.77 25.18 -19.87
CA ASP A 123 -23.86 25.71 -21.23
C ASP A 123 -23.32 27.14 -21.37
N THR A 124 -23.48 27.98 -20.35
CA THR A 124 -22.96 29.37 -20.37
C THR A 124 -21.44 29.42 -20.12
N LEU A 125 -20.89 28.38 -19.47
CA LEU A 125 -19.45 28.20 -19.33
C LEU A 125 -18.82 27.73 -20.65
N LEU A 126 -19.47 26.77 -21.33
CA LEU A 126 -19.05 26.27 -22.65
C LEU A 126 -19.08 27.36 -23.73
N GLU A 127 -20.12 28.20 -23.75
CA GLU A 127 -20.24 29.31 -24.70
C GLU A 127 -19.13 30.37 -24.51
N ARG A 128 -18.67 30.58 -23.27
CA ARG A 128 -17.55 31.48 -22.95
C ARG A 128 -16.19 30.89 -23.29
N LEU A 129 -16.05 29.55 -23.21
CA LEU A 129 -14.83 28.84 -23.58
C LEU A 129 -14.63 28.79 -25.11
N ARG A 130 -15.71 28.80 -25.90
CA ARG A 130 -15.65 28.85 -27.38
C ARG A 130 -15.01 30.14 -27.93
N ILE A 131 -15.05 31.25 -27.20
CA ILE A 131 -14.48 32.55 -27.63
C ILE A 131 -12.94 32.53 -27.52
N HIS A 132 -12.39 31.68 -26.66
CA HIS A 132 -10.95 31.46 -26.52
C HIS A 132 -10.60 30.14 -27.20
N GLY A 133 -10.53 30.15 -28.54
CA GLY A 133 -10.13 29.00 -29.35
C GLY A 133 -8.96 28.27 -28.71
N ASN A 134 -9.23 27.04 -28.28
CA ASN A 134 -8.40 26.22 -27.40
C ASN A 134 -7.11 25.86 -28.13
N PRO A 135 -5.95 26.45 -27.81
CA PRO A 135 -4.75 26.16 -28.55
C PRO A 135 -3.87 25.16 -27.77
N ALA A 136 -3.67 23.98 -28.34
CA ALA A 136 -2.56 23.09 -28.04
C ALA A 136 -1.26 23.66 -28.62
N LEU A 137 -0.19 23.65 -27.84
CA LEU A 137 1.15 24.04 -28.28
C LEU A 137 1.93 22.78 -28.67
N HIS A 138 2.33 22.69 -29.95
CA HIS A 138 3.18 21.68 -30.57
C HIS A 138 4.65 22.11 -30.51
N VAL A 139 5.52 21.34 -29.84
CA VAL A 139 6.95 21.67 -29.71
C VAL A 139 7.78 20.83 -30.68
N THR A 140 8.34 21.43 -31.72
CA THR A 140 9.18 20.75 -32.71
C THR A 140 10.49 20.20 -32.12
N PRO A 141 11.15 19.21 -32.75
CA PRO A 141 12.41 18.62 -32.27
C PRO A 141 13.57 19.62 -32.09
N ASP A 142 13.49 20.79 -32.71
CA ASP A 142 14.40 21.93 -32.54
C ASP A 142 13.94 22.97 -31.48
N HIS A 143 13.00 22.60 -30.61
CA HIS A 143 12.45 23.40 -29.51
C HIS A 143 11.69 24.66 -29.96
N LYS A 144 11.07 24.67 -31.15
CA LYS A 144 10.13 25.73 -31.53
C LYS A 144 8.72 25.33 -31.16
N ILE A 145 7.95 26.29 -30.65
CA ILE A 145 6.58 26.04 -30.20
C ILE A 145 5.57 26.64 -31.19
N GLU A 146 4.72 25.81 -31.78
CA GLU A 146 3.66 26.15 -32.74
C GLU A 146 2.27 25.88 -32.12
N LEU A 147 1.22 26.62 -32.48
CA LEU A 147 -0.12 26.47 -31.89
C LEU A 147 -1.09 25.71 -32.85
N ARG A 148 -1.79 24.67 -32.39
CA ARG A 148 -2.86 23.92 -33.10
C ARG A 148 -4.07 23.66 -32.18
N SER A 149 -5.28 23.43 -32.70
CA SER A 149 -6.49 23.23 -31.86
C SER A 149 -6.96 21.77 -31.84
N THR A 150 -7.18 21.19 -30.65
CA THR A 150 -7.69 19.81 -30.46
C THR A 150 -8.73 19.77 -29.32
N GLU A 151 -9.75 18.90 -29.45
CA GLU A 151 -10.81 18.72 -28.44
C GLU A 151 -10.38 17.73 -27.34
N VAL A 152 -10.67 18.06 -26.07
CA VAL A 152 -10.25 17.26 -24.90
C VAL A 152 -11.42 16.43 -24.38
N PRO A 153 -11.32 15.09 -24.30
CA PRO A 153 -12.37 14.24 -23.73
C PRO A 153 -12.43 14.36 -22.19
N THR A 154 -13.60 14.08 -21.61
CA THR A 154 -13.84 14.19 -20.15
C THR A 154 -13.57 12.84 -19.47
N PRO A 155 -12.57 12.70 -18.57
CA PRO A 155 -12.21 11.41 -17.96
C PRO A 155 -13.09 11.06 -16.75
N SER A 156 -13.17 9.75 -16.44
CA SER A 156 -14.01 9.21 -15.36
C SER A 156 -13.21 8.95 -14.06
N PRO A 157 -13.86 8.85 -12.88
CA PRO A 157 -13.21 8.81 -11.56
C PRO A 157 -12.26 7.63 -11.24
N GLN A 158 -12.00 6.71 -12.18
CA GLN A 158 -11.30 5.44 -11.91
C GLN A 158 -9.80 5.41 -12.33
N GLU A 159 -9.28 6.45 -12.98
CA GLU A 159 -8.01 6.39 -13.72
C GLU A 159 -6.77 6.98 -12.99
N ALA A 160 -6.72 6.90 -11.66
CA ALA A 160 -5.56 7.33 -10.86
C ALA A 160 -4.73 6.14 -10.32
N LEU A 161 -3.67 5.69 -11.02
CA LEU A 161 -2.75 4.63 -10.55
C LEU A 161 -1.25 4.97 -10.77
N VAL A 162 -0.43 4.66 -9.75
CA VAL A 162 1.01 4.95 -9.61
C VAL A 162 1.88 3.74 -9.99
N HIS A 163 2.94 3.91 -10.79
CA HIS A 163 3.87 2.83 -11.19
C HIS A 163 4.84 2.43 -10.05
N CYS A 164 4.50 1.41 -9.26
CA CYS A 164 5.37 0.81 -8.26
C CYS A 164 5.71 -0.64 -8.64
N ILE A 165 6.99 -1.01 -8.74
CA ILE A 165 7.39 -2.44 -8.83
C ILE A 165 6.88 -3.13 -7.56
N LEU A 166 6.23 -4.29 -7.72
CA LEU A 166 5.62 -5.03 -6.62
C LEU A 166 6.60 -6.01 -5.96
N GLY A 167 6.15 -6.66 -4.89
CA GLY A 167 6.87 -7.71 -4.17
C GLY A 167 7.69 -7.20 -2.99
N HIS A 168 7.68 -7.96 -1.90
CA HIS A 168 8.39 -7.65 -0.66
C HIS A 168 8.85 -8.87 0.13
N GLU A 169 8.73 -10.07 -0.42
CA GLU A 169 9.05 -11.33 0.28
C GLU A 169 10.11 -12.16 -0.48
N PRO A 170 11.31 -11.62 -0.79
CA PRO A 170 12.24 -12.33 -1.65
C PRO A 170 13.34 -13.08 -0.87
N SER A 171 13.99 -13.97 -1.59
CA SER A 171 15.32 -14.48 -1.29
C SER A 171 16.14 -14.55 -2.58
N GLY A 172 17.45 -14.55 -2.49
CA GLY A 172 18.32 -14.63 -3.67
C GLY A 172 19.79 -14.80 -3.34
N VAL A 173 20.64 -14.58 -4.33
CA VAL A 173 22.10 -14.70 -4.20
C VAL A 173 22.74 -13.32 -4.23
N VAL A 174 23.72 -13.10 -3.37
CA VAL A 174 24.55 -11.88 -3.39
C VAL A 174 25.49 -11.96 -4.60
N LEU A 175 25.40 -10.99 -5.51
CA LEU A 175 26.27 -10.92 -6.70
C LEU A 175 27.47 -9.99 -6.48
N ALA A 176 27.25 -8.88 -5.79
CA ALA A 176 28.27 -7.88 -5.50
C ALA A 176 27.96 -7.19 -4.16
N VAL A 177 28.99 -6.65 -3.53
CA VAL A 177 28.88 -5.93 -2.26
C VAL A 177 29.64 -4.60 -2.32
N GLY A 178 29.18 -3.61 -1.55
CA GLY A 178 29.91 -2.35 -1.38
C GLY A 178 31.20 -2.56 -0.59
N SER A 179 32.14 -1.61 -0.70
CA SER A 179 33.47 -1.71 -0.06
C SER A 179 33.43 -1.90 1.45
N ASP A 180 32.39 -1.36 2.10
CA ASP A 180 32.26 -1.33 3.57
C ASP A 180 31.40 -2.49 4.10
N VAL A 181 30.91 -3.37 3.22
CA VAL A 181 30.07 -4.51 3.60
C VAL A 181 30.93 -5.65 4.13
N THR A 182 30.63 -6.13 5.33
CA THR A 182 31.40 -7.19 6.00
C THR A 182 30.56 -8.39 6.41
N ASN A 183 29.23 -8.32 6.32
CA ASN A 183 28.32 -9.37 6.82
C ASN A 183 27.87 -10.37 5.75
N VAL A 184 28.04 -10.04 4.46
CA VAL A 184 27.74 -10.90 3.31
C VAL A 184 28.82 -10.71 2.23
N GLN A 185 28.96 -11.69 1.33
CA GLN A 185 29.91 -11.71 0.22
C GLN A 185 29.25 -12.31 -1.04
N PRO A 186 29.80 -12.08 -2.25
CA PRO A 186 29.32 -12.73 -3.46
C PRO A 186 29.20 -14.26 -3.30
N GLY A 187 28.11 -14.83 -3.82
CA GLY A 187 27.76 -16.25 -3.71
C GLY A 187 26.93 -16.61 -2.47
N ASP A 188 26.83 -15.75 -1.45
CA ASP A 188 25.96 -16.01 -0.30
C ASP A 188 24.48 -16.07 -0.72
N ARG A 189 23.77 -17.07 -0.23
CA ARG A 189 22.30 -17.14 -0.32
C ARG A 189 21.69 -16.36 0.84
N VAL A 190 20.75 -15.47 0.55
CA VAL A 190 20.16 -14.56 1.56
C VAL A 190 18.65 -14.46 1.42
N ALA A 191 17.99 -14.28 2.56
CA ALA A 191 16.63 -13.74 2.63
C ALA A 191 16.71 -12.23 2.90
N ILE A 192 15.82 -11.44 2.29
CA ILE A 192 15.90 -9.97 2.31
C ILE A 192 14.79 -9.40 3.19
N GLU A 193 15.15 -8.74 4.29
CA GLU A 193 14.21 -7.98 5.09
C GLU A 193 13.83 -6.67 4.36
N PRO A 194 12.60 -6.52 3.85
CA PRO A 194 12.24 -5.49 2.86
C PRO A 194 12.19 -4.07 3.43
N GLY A 195 12.12 -3.91 4.76
CA GLY A 195 12.01 -2.62 5.43
C GLY A 195 13.37 -2.04 5.82
N VAL A 196 13.77 -0.93 5.19
CA VAL A 196 14.98 -0.18 5.53
C VAL A 196 14.59 1.11 6.27
N PRO A 197 14.76 1.17 7.60
CA PRO A 197 14.45 2.34 8.43
C PRO A 197 15.53 3.43 8.31
N CYS A 198 15.25 4.64 8.80
CA CYS A 198 16.19 5.77 8.74
C CYS A 198 17.37 5.68 9.72
N ARG A 199 17.27 4.84 10.77
CA ARG A 199 18.29 4.61 11.80
C ARG A 199 18.71 5.84 12.63
N LYS A 200 17.89 6.89 12.63
CA LYS A 200 18.20 8.15 13.34
C LYS A 200 17.01 8.73 14.13
N CYS A 201 15.84 8.11 14.03
CA CYS A 201 14.65 8.54 14.78
C CYS A 201 14.55 7.77 16.10
N TRP A 202 13.82 8.33 17.06
CA TRP A 202 13.66 7.76 18.39
C TRP A 202 13.07 6.34 18.38
N LEU A 203 12.25 5.99 17.37
CA LEU A 203 11.72 4.64 17.20
C LEU A 203 12.81 3.64 16.81
N CYS A 204 13.75 4.05 15.95
CA CYS A 204 14.90 3.22 15.61
C CYS A 204 15.79 3.00 16.84
N ASP A 205 16.08 4.08 17.57
CA ASP A 205 16.92 4.02 18.78
C ASP A 205 16.27 3.18 19.89
N ALA A 206 14.94 3.17 19.97
CA ALA A 206 14.17 2.32 20.87
C ALA A 206 14.04 0.85 20.41
N GLY A 207 14.69 0.46 19.30
CA GLY A 207 14.61 -0.89 18.72
C GLY A 207 13.28 -1.19 18.01
N LYS A 208 12.41 -0.20 17.80
CA LYS A 208 11.10 -0.30 17.13
C LYS A 208 11.18 0.20 15.69
N TYR A 209 12.20 -0.23 14.97
CA TYR A 209 12.51 0.28 13.63
C TYR A 209 11.41 0.00 12.59
N ASN A 210 10.55 -0.99 12.85
CA ASN A 210 9.37 -1.31 12.05
C ASN A 210 8.32 -0.21 12.02
N LEU A 211 8.37 0.72 12.99
CA LEU A 211 7.48 1.88 13.09
C LEU A 211 8.14 3.17 12.58
N CYS A 212 9.34 3.08 12.00
CA CYS A 212 10.04 4.25 11.45
C CYS A 212 9.17 4.96 10.40
N GLU A 213 8.92 6.25 10.58
CA GLU A 213 8.10 7.07 9.68
C GLU A 213 8.72 7.21 8.28
N ASP A 214 10.06 7.19 8.22
CA ASP A 214 10.86 7.29 6.99
C ASP A 214 11.26 5.91 6.43
N VAL A 215 10.58 4.83 6.84
CA VAL A 215 10.92 3.47 6.38
C VAL A 215 10.72 3.34 4.87
N LYS A 216 11.76 2.89 4.18
CA LYS A 216 11.67 2.46 2.79
C LYS A 216 11.33 0.98 2.78
N PHE A 217 10.09 0.65 2.47
CA PHE A 217 9.63 -0.73 2.46
C PHE A 217 9.43 -1.18 1.01
N ALA A 218 10.23 -2.15 0.56
CA ALA A 218 10.14 -2.65 -0.81
C ALA A 218 8.69 -3.03 -1.17
N GLY A 219 8.24 -2.68 -2.37
CA GLY A 219 6.90 -3.01 -2.86
C GLY A 219 5.77 -2.13 -2.33
N VAL A 220 6.10 -1.12 -1.52
CA VAL A 220 5.16 -0.11 -1.02
C VAL A 220 5.59 1.26 -1.55
N CYS A 221 4.72 1.88 -2.35
CA CYS A 221 4.97 3.18 -2.96
C CYS A 221 5.44 4.23 -1.92
N PRO A 222 6.51 4.99 -2.19
CA PRO A 222 7.25 5.09 -3.45
C PRO A 222 8.42 4.10 -3.62
N SER A 223 8.60 3.15 -2.70
CA SER A 223 9.73 2.21 -2.71
C SER A 223 9.47 1.02 -3.62
N ALA A 224 10.24 0.91 -4.70
CA ALA A 224 10.17 -0.20 -5.64
C ALA A 224 10.40 -1.57 -4.95
N GLY A 225 9.64 -2.56 -5.39
CA GLY A 225 9.64 -3.92 -4.85
C GLY A 225 10.66 -4.87 -5.45
N THR A 226 10.43 -6.14 -5.17
CA THR A 226 11.39 -7.24 -5.30
C THR A 226 11.09 -8.18 -6.45
N ILE A 227 9.96 -8.06 -7.15
CA ILE A 227 9.66 -8.84 -8.36
C ILE A 227 10.45 -8.25 -9.54
N ARG A 228 11.74 -8.61 -9.60
CA ARG A 228 12.73 -8.22 -10.61
C ARG A 228 13.99 -9.08 -10.47
N ARG A 229 14.81 -9.14 -11.51
CA ARG A 229 16.05 -9.94 -11.53
C ARG A 229 17.11 -9.43 -10.55
N PHE A 230 17.26 -8.10 -10.42
CA PHE A 230 18.33 -7.48 -9.65
C PHE A 230 17.80 -6.40 -8.70
N ILE A 231 18.31 -6.41 -7.47
CA ILE A 231 18.01 -5.41 -6.44
C ILE A 231 19.28 -5.08 -5.65
N ALA A 232 19.54 -3.80 -5.45
CA ALA A 232 20.44 -3.33 -4.41
C ALA A 232 19.64 -3.12 -3.12
N HIS A 233 20.14 -3.66 -2.01
CA HIS A 233 19.51 -3.53 -0.68
C HIS A 233 20.57 -3.27 0.39
N ASP A 234 20.19 -2.64 1.50
CA ASP A 234 21.13 -2.39 2.60
C ASP A 234 21.56 -3.73 3.23
N ALA A 235 22.87 -4.00 3.22
CA ALA A 235 23.44 -5.27 3.63
C ALA A 235 23.05 -5.70 5.05
N ARG A 236 22.72 -4.74 5.95
CA ARG A 236 22.26 -5.01 7.32
C ARG A 236 20.97 -5.85 7.35
N TYR A 237 20.15 -5.73 6.32
CA TYR A 237 18.84 -6.39 6.19
C TYR A 237 18.92 -7.62 5.25
N LEU A 238 20.13 -8.10 4.97
CA LEU A 238 20.36 -9.36 4.28
C LEU A 238 20.75 -10.43 5.31
N HIS A 239 19.95 -11.49 5.36
CA HIS A 239 20.10 -12.56 6.32
C HIS A 239 20.53 -13.83 5.60
N LYS A 240 21.74 -14.33 5.88
CA LYS A 240 22.28 -15.54 5.24
C LYS A 240 21.40 -16.75 5.53
N LEU A 241 21.12 -17.54 4.49
CA LEU A 241 20.38 -18.79 4.57
C LEU A 241 21.35 -19.96 4.82
N PRO A 242 21.11 -20.82 5.82
CA PRO A 242 21.90 -22.04 6.00
C PRO A 242 21.66 -23.00 4.83
N ASP A 243 22.64 -23.85 4.50
CA ASP A 243 22.60 -24.78 3.35
C ASP A 243 21.33 -25.65 3.32
N SER A 244 20.80 -25.99 4.50
CA SER A 244 19.58 -26.79 4.68
C SER A 244 18.29 -26.09 4.26
N MET A 245 18.30 -24.77 4.03
CA MET A 245 17.12 -24.02 3.59
C MET A 245 17.13 -23.74 2.09
N THR A 246 15.96 -23.83 1.47
CA THR A 246 15.74 -23.45 0.07
C THR A 246 15.47 -21.95 -0.08
N PHE A 247 15.55 -21.41 -1.30
CA PHE A 247 15.11 -20.04 -1.59
C PHE A 247 13.60 -19.87 -1.33
N ALA A 248 12.78 -20.86 -1.70
CA ALA A 248 11.36 -20.85 -1.40
C ALA A 248 11.09 -20.67 0.10
N GLN A 249 11.85 -21.34 0.96
CA GLN A 249 11.77 -21.16 2.42
C GLN A 249 12.32 -19.81 2.88
N GLY A 250 13.39 -19.31 2.25
CA GLY A 250 13.92 -17.97 2.48
C GLY A 250 12.89 -16.87 2.24
N ALA A 251 12.14 -16.95 1.14
CA ALA A 251 11.03 -16.05 0.83
C ALA A 251 9.91 -16.13 1.90
N LEU A 252 9.64 -17.32 2.43
CA LEU A 252 8.65 -17.53 3.51
C LEU A 252 9.08 -16.98 4.89
N VAL A 253 10.35 -16.55 5.06
CA VAL A 253 10.80 -15.91 6.31
C VAL A 253 10.10 -14.58 6.55
N GLU A 254 9.70 -13.86 5.51
CA GLU A 254 8.96 -12.59 5.62
C GLU A 254 7.59 -12.79 6.28
N PRO A 255 6.67 -13.63 5.74
CA PRO A 255 5.37 -13.83 6.37
C PRO A 255 5.49 -14.56 7.72
N LEU A 256 6.49 -15.42 7.90
CA LEU A 256 6.78 -16.02 9.21
C LEU A 256 7.20 -14.95 10.22
N SER A 257 8.01 -13.96 9.82
CA SER A 257 8.46 -12.86 10.68
C SER A 257 7.31 -12.02 11.21
N VAL A 258 6.28 -11.75 10.38
CA VAL A 258 5.04 -11.07 10.80
C VAL A 258 4.42 -11.78 12.01
N VAL A 259 4.29 -13.10 11.88
CA VAL A 259 3.68 -13.95 12.91
C VAL A 259 4.56 -14.08 14.15
N LEU A 260 5.87 -14.25 13.99
CA LEU A 260 6.79 -14.32 15.13
C LEU A 260 6.78 -13.02 15.94
N HIS A 261 6.67 -11.88 15.25
CA HIS A 261 6.49 -10.60 15.93
C HIS A 261 5.17 -10.56 16.70
N ALA A 262 4.06 -10.99 16.10
CA ALA A 262 2.77 -11.10 16.78
C ALA A 262 2.83 -11.98 18.04
N ILE A 263 3.45 -13.16 17.95
CA ILE A 263 3.62 -14.07 19.09
C ILE A 263 4.48 -13.42 20.19
N LYS A 264 5.56 -12.71 19.83
CA LYS A 264 6.37 -11.93 20.78
C LYS A 264 5.53 -10.90 21.54
N GLN A 265 4.57 -10.27 20.87
CA GLN A 265 3.64 -9.32 21.49
C GLN A 265 2.55 -9.98 22.36
N CYS A 266 2.32 -11.29 22.23
CA CYS A 266 1.41 -12.10 23.06
C CYS A 266 2.08 -12.73 24.29
N LYS A 267 3.24 -12.22 24.72
CA LYS A 267 4.00 -12.78 25.84
C LYS A 267 3.12 -12.95 27.08
N GLY A 268 3.05 -14.18 27.59
CA GLY A 268 2.27 -14.55 28.78
C GLY A 268 0.87 -15.09 28.49
N SER A 269 0.32 -14.87 27.29
CA SER A 269 -0.97 -15.42 26.88
C SER A 269 -0.86 -16.64 25.96
N ILE A 270 0.30 -16.90 25.37
CA ILE A 270 0.57 -18.07 24.51
C ILE A 270 1.77 -18.88 25.03
N GLY A 271 1.74 -20.21 24.84
CA GLY A 271 2.81 -21.11 25.29
C GLY A 271 2.30 -22.53 25.59
N ILE A 272 3.15 -23.36 26.19
CA ILE A 272 2.89 -24.78 26.46
C ILE A 272 1.54 -24.99 27.17
N GLY A 273 0.66 -25.79 26.54
CA GLY A 273 -0.65 -26.17 27.08
C GLY A 273 -1.66 -25.02 27.21
N ARG A 274 -1.38 -23.87 26.58
CA ARG A 274 -2.31 -22.74 26.52
C ARG A 274 -3.20 -22.85 25.29
N PRO A 275 -4.54 -22.82 25.42
CA PRO A 275 -5.43 -22.85 24.28
C PRO A 275 -5.29 -21.58 23.43
N ALA A 276 -5.27 -21.72 22.11
CA ALA A 276 -5.19 -20.60 21.18
C ALA A 276 -6.05 -20.80 19.93
N LEU A 277 -6.67 -19.69 19.49
CA LEU A 277 -7.53 -19.61 18.32
C LEU A 277 -6.81 -18.85 17.20
N ILE A 278 -6.85 -19.35 15.98
CA ILE A 278 -6.38 -18.66 14.78
C ILE A 278 -7.61 -18.32 13.94
N CYS A 279 -7.84 -17.04 13.66
CA CYS A 279 -8.91 -16.62 12.75
C CYS A 279 -8.34 -16.38 11.35
N GLY A 280 -8.81 -17.14 10.37
CA GLY A 280 -8.33 -17.15 8.99
C GLY A 280 -7.36 -18.30 8.72
N ALA A 281 -7.62 -19.08 7.69
CA ALA A 281 -6.78 -20.17 7.17
C ALA A 281 -6.08 -19.78 5.85
N GLY A 282 -5.85 -18.49 5.63
CA GLY A 282 -4.94 -17.99 4.59
C GLY A 282 -3.46 -18.14 5.00
N PRO A 283 -2.51 -17.64 4.18
CA PRO A 283 -1.07 -17.81 4.39
C PRO A 283 -0.60 -17.35 5.78
N ILE A 284 -1.00 -16.15 6.21
CA ILE A 284 -0.65 -15.61 7.53
C ILE A 284 -1.25 -16.46 8.65
N GLY A 285 -2.48 -16.95 8.48
CA GLY A 285 -3.15 -17.82 9.43
C GLY A 285 -2.47 -19.18 9.59
N LEU A 286 -2.03 -19.79 8.49
CA LEU A 286 -1.30 -21.05 8.51
C LEU A 286 0.11 -20.89 9.09
N CYS A 287 0.80 -19.79 8.79
CA CYS A 287 2.03 -19.41 9.49
C CYS A 287 1.79 -19.18 11.00
N ALA A 288 0.69 -18.52 11.36
CA ALA A 288 0.26 -18.30 12.74
C ALA A 288 0.00 -19.60 13.48
N LEU A 289 -0.66 -20.55 12.83
CA LEU A 289 -0.91 -21.87 13.38
C LEU A 289 0.39 -22.66 13.59
N ALA A 290 1.31 -22.63 12.61
CA ALA A 290 2.61 -23.28 12.72
C ALA A 290 3.44 -22.71 13.87
N ALA A 291 3.54 -21.38 13.95
CA ALA A 291 4.31 -20.71 14.98
C ALA A 291 3.64 -20.85 16.38
N ALA A 292 2.31 -20.81 16.46
CA ALA A 292 1.58 -21.06 17.72
C ALA A 292 1.85 -22.48 18.23
N LYS A 293 1.79 -23.49 17.35
CA LYS A 293 2.13 -24.88 17.69
C LYS A 293 3.58 -25.01 18.18
N ALA A 294 4.52 -24.29 17.57
CA ALA A 294 5.92 -24.27 17.98
C ALA A 294 6.14 -23.71 19.41
N THR A 295 5.23 -22.86 19.92
CA THR A 295 5.26 -22.40 21.33
C THR A 295 4.79 -23.46 22.33
N GLY A 296 4.24 -24.58 21.85
CA GLY A 296 3.56 -25.60 22.65
C GLY A 296 2.10 -25.30 22.95
N ALA A 297 1.51 -24.27 22.33
CA ALA A 297 0.10 -23.94 22.50
C ALA A 297 -0.80 -25.12 22.12
N TRP A 298 -1.76 -25.43 23.00
CA TRP A 298 -2.71 -26.52 22.83
C TRP A 298 -3.91 -26.37 23.79
N PRO A 299 -5.13 -26.74 23.39
CA PRO A 299 -5.55 -27.10 22.03
C PRO A 299 -5.54 -25.90 21.07
N LEU A 300 -5.46 -26.19 19.77
CA LEU A 300 -5.47 -25.22 18.69
C LEU A 300 -6.74 -25.38 17.84
N VAL A 301 -7.40 -24.26 17.54
CA VAL A 301 -8.50 -24.22 16.57
C VAL A 301 -8.21 -23.16 15.53
N ILE A 302 -8.48 -23.47 14.26
CA ILE A 302 -8.43 -22.49 13.16
C ILE A 302 -9.81 -22.29 12.56
N THR A 303 -10.15 -21.05 12.18
CA THR A 303 -11.44 -20.71 11.57
C THR A 303 -11.24 -20.14 10.18
N ASP A 304 -12.18 -20.40 9.28
CA ASP A 304 -12.25 -19.74 7.98
C ASP A 304 -13.69 -19.80 7.47
N VAL A 305 -14.00 -19.00 6.46
CA VAL A 305 -15.29 -19.01 5.76
C VAL A 305 -15.31 -20.06 4.66
N ASP A 306 -14.14 -20.54 4.25
CA ASP A 306 -13.93 -21.50 3.17
C ASP A 306 -13.54 -22.88 3.74
N GLN A 307 -14.39 -23.87 3.48
CA GLN A 307 -14.17 -25.24 3.94
C GLN A 307 -12.91 -25.87 3.34
N SER A 308 -12.55 -25.53 2.09
CA SER A 308 -11.36 -26.10 1.43
C SER A 308 -10.07 -25.70 2.14
N LYS A 309 -9.99 -24.46 2.64
CA LYS A 309 -8.85 -23.98 3.43
C LYS A 309 -8.78 -24.65 4.80
N LEU A 310 -9.92 -24.91 5.43
CA LEU A 310 -9.98 -25.66 6.68
C LEU A 310 -9.53 -27.12 6.51
N ASP A 311 -9.91 -27.75 5.40
CA ASP A 311 -9.49 -29.11 5.10
C ASP A 311 -7.98 -29.18 4.81
N PHE A 312 -7.44 -28.20 4.08
CA PHE A 312 -6.00 -28.04 3.91
C PHE A 312 -5.28 -27.86 5.26
N ALA A 313 -5.80 -26.99 6.14
CA ALA A 313 -5.24 -26.80 7.47
C ALA A 313 -5.26 -28.09 8.30
N ARG A 314 -6.35 -28.87 8.24
CA ARG A 314 -6.45 -30.16 8.94
C ARG A 314 -5.45 -31.19 8.41
N GLN A 315 -5.23 -31.21 7.09
CA GLN A 315 -4.22 -32.09 6.46
C GLN A 315 -2.81 -31.74 6.90
N MET A 316 -2.47 -30.44 6.94
CA MET A 316 -1.14 -29.96 7.34
C MET A 316 -0.91 -30.08 8.85
N PHE A 317 -1.96 -29.94 9.67
CA PHE A 317 -1.87 -29.97 11.13
C PHE A 317 -2.84 -31.01 11.73
N PRO A 318 -2.47 -32.31 11.72
CA PRO A 318 -3.30 -33.35 12.31
C PRO A 318 -3.62 -33.07 13.79
N GLY A 319 -4.89 -33.21 14.17
CA GLY A 319 -5.37 -33.08 15.54
C GLY A 319 -5.85 -31.69 15.96
N ILE A 320 -5.72 -30.65 15.11
CA ILE A 320 -6.33 -29.34 15.40
C ILE A 320 -7.86 -29.39 15.28
N GLY A 321 -8.54 -28.49 15.98
CA GLY A 321 -9.93 -28.19 15.67
C GLY A 321 -10.04 -27.23 14.49
N THR A 322 -11.17 -27.28 13.80
CA THR A 322 -11.51 -26.38 12.69
C THR A 322 -12.93 -25.88 12.86
N TYR A 323 -13.20 -24.64 12.50
CA TYR A 323 -14.56 -24.09 12.54
C TYR A 323 -14.88 -23.30 11.26
N LEU A 324 -15.97 -23.70 10.58
CA LEU A 324 -16.49 -22.99 9.41
C LEU A 324 -17.34 -21.81 9.87
N VAL A 325 -16.92 -20.59 9.52
CA VAL A 325 -17.62 -19.36 9.88
C VAL A 325 -18.76 -19.12 8.91
N GLU A 326 -19.99 -19.25 9.40
CA GLU A 326 -21.21 -18.99 8.62
C GLU A 326 -21.60 -17.51 8.66
N MET A 327 -21.70 -16.86 7.50
CA MET A 327 -22.06 -15.43 7.40
C MET A 327 -23.46 -15.10 7.93
N SER A 328 -24.34 -16.09 8.08
CA SER A 328 -25.68 -15.95 8.64
C SER A 328 -25.68 -15.79 10.17
N LYS A 329 -24.60 -16.16 10.85
CA LYS A 329 -24.46 -16.11 12.31
C LYS A 329 -23.81 -14.80 12.75
N THR A 330 -24.27 -14.29 13.88
CA THR A 330 -23.62 -13.14 14.54
C THR A 330 -22.26 -13.55 15.12
N PRO A 331 -21.33 -12.61 15.32
CA PRO A 331 -20.05 -12.89 15.99
C PRO A 331 -20.18 -13.58 17.36
N ALA A 332 -21.23 -13.25 18.11
CA ALA A 332 -21.51 -13.88 19.40
C ALA A 332 -21.91 -15.36 19.23
N GLN A 333 -22.80 -15.67 18.29
CA GLN A 333 -23.21 -17.06 17.99
C GLN A 333 -22.03 -17.90 17.50
N CYS A 334 -21.22 -17.38 16.57
CA CYS A 334 -20.00 -18.07 16.13
C CYS A 334 -19.06 -18.34 17.30
N SER A 335 -18.90 -17.38 18.22
CA SER A 335 -18.03 -17.55 19.38
C SER A 335 -18.49 -18.63 20.35
N GLU A 336 -19.79 -18.84 20.52
CA GLU A 336 -20.33 -19.88 21.40
C GLU A 336 -19.95 -21.27 20.87
N GLU A 337 -20.10 -21.48 19.56
CA GLU A 337 -19.74 -22.73 18.89
C GLU A 337 -18.21 -22.95 18.90
N ILE A 338 -17.42 -21.90 18.62
CA ILE A 338 -15.96 -21.97 18.72
C ILE A 338 -15.54 -22.35 20.14
N ARG A 339 -16.12 -21.71 21.16
CA ARG A 339 -15.79 -22.00 22.57
C ARG A 339 -16.21 -23.41 22.98
N ALA A 340 -17.28 -23.97 22.40
CA ALA A 340 -17.67 -25.36 22.63
C ALA A 340 -16.58 -26.35 22.17
N LEU A 341 -15.81 -26.05 21.11
CA LEU A 341 -14.66 -26.87 20.67
C LEU A 341 -13.54 -26.96 21.73
N TYR A 342 -13.48 -25.99 22.65
CA TYR A 342 -12.58 -25.98 23.80
C TYR A 342 -13.22 -26.61 25.05
N GLY A 343 -14.41 -27.22 24.94
CA GLY A 343 -15.15 -27.74 26.09
C GLY A 343 -15.70 -26.64 27.01
N CYS A 344 -15.94 -25.44 26.48
CA CYS A 344 -16.59 -24.37 27.23
C CYS A 344 -18.10 -24.43 27.09
N GLY A 345 -18.82 -24.13 28.17
CA GLY A 345 -20.24 -23.80 28.11
C GLY A 345 -20.50 -22.36 27.64
N PRO A 346 -21.77 -21.99 27.42
CA PRO A 346 -22.17 -20.63 27.06
C PRO A 346 -21.73 -19.63 28.12
N ARG A 347 -21.45 -18.40 27.66
CA ARG A 347 -20.95 -17.32 28.50
C ARG A 347 -22.15 -16.63 29.18
N GLU A 348 -22.72 -17.27 30.19
CA GLU A 348 -23.85 -16.71 30.93
C GLU A 348 -23.40 -15.51 31.79
N LEU A 349 -23.74 -14.29 31.35
CA LEU A 349 -23.47 -13.04 32.07
C LEU A 349 -24.26 -12.95 33.38
N GLU A 350 -25.39 -13.68 33.50
CA GLU A 350 -26.27 -13.70 34.67
C GLU A 350 -25.93 -14.82 35.68
N ARG A 351 -24.87 -15.61 35.44
CA ARG A 351 -24.51 -16.69 36.38
C ARG A 351 -24.07 -16.16 37.73
N ALA A 352 -24.75 -16.62 38.78
CA ALA A 352 -24.29 -16.54 40.15
C ALA A 352 -23.14 -17.54 40.40
N GLY A 353 -21.92 -17.17 39.98
CA GLY A 353 -20.69 -17.91 40.32
C GLY A 353 -19.64 -18.00 39.21
N PRO A 354 -18.40 -18.42 39.53
CA PRO A 354 -17.32 -18.51 38.56
C PRO A 354 -17.58 -19.63 37.54
N SER A 355 -17.37 -19.34 36.25
CA SER A 355 -17.44 -20.34 35.19
C SER A 355 -16.34 -21.40 35.36
N LYS A 356 -16.73 -22.67 35.46
CA LYS A 356 -15.80 -23.81 35.62
C LYS A 356 -14.99 -24.12 34.36
N THR A 357 -15.42 -23.63 33.20
CA THR A 357 -14.80 -23.95 31.90
C THR A 357 -14.11 -22.76 31.25
N GLU A 358 -14.18 -21.55 31.82
CA GLU A 358 -13.59 -20.34 31.23
C GLU A 358 -12.09 -20.46 30.99
N TYR A 359 -11.39 -21.26 31.80
CA TYR A 359 -9.96 -21.50 31.63
C TYR A 359 -9.61 -22.16 30.29
N ASN A 360 -10.51 -23.00 29.76
CA ASN A 360 -10.29 -23.77 28.53
C ASN A 360 -10.43 -22.91 27.27
N ALA A 361 -11.15 -21.79 27.35
CA ALA A 361 -11.30 -20.87 26.23
C ALA A 361 -9.94 -20.29 25.79
N PRO A 362 -9.80 -19.87 24.52
CA PRO A 362 -8.53 -19.40 23.99
C PRO A 362 -7.99 -18.23 24.80
N SER A 363 -6.79 -18.43 25.32
CA SER A 363 -6.02 -17.43 26.05
C SER A 363 -5.37 -16.41 25.12
N THR A 364 -5.06 -16.83 23.90
CA THR A 364 -4.63 -15.98 22.79
C THR A 364 -5.52 -16.25 21.59
N VAL A 365 -5.96 -15.19 20.92
CA VAL A 365 -6.57 -15.26 19.60
C VAL A 365 -5.66 -14.51 18.62
N LEU A 366 -5.20 -15.20 17.58
CA LEU A 366 -4.41 -14.62 16.48
C LEU A 366 -5.36 -14.34 15.32
N GLU A 367 -5.80 -13.08 15.19
CA GLU A 367 -6.75 -12.63 14.19
C GLU A 367 -6.01 -12.27 12.90
N CYS A 368 -6.12 -13.12 11.87
CA CYS A 368 -5.35 -13.03 10.63
C CYS A 368 -6.20 -12.62 9.41
N THR A 369 -7.45 -12.21 9.60
CA THR A 369 -8.35 -11.80 8.50
C THR A 369 -8.42 -10.28 8.31
N GLY A 370 -8.31 -9.49 9.39
CA GLY A 370 -8.57 -8.05 9.35
C GLY A 370 -10.05 -7.68 9.18
N ILE A 371 -10.97 -8.65 9.19
CA ILE A 371 -12.41 -8.43 9.01
C ILE A 371 -13.06 -8.10 10.36
N GLU A 372 -13.85 -7.03 10.42
CA GLU A 372 -14.50 -6.54 11.63
C GLU A 372 -15.30 -7.62 12.37
N SER A 373 -16.09 -8.42 11.66
CA SER A 373 -16.87 -9.52 12.24
C SER A 373 -15.98 -10.62 12.84
N SER A 374 -14.82 -10.90 12.23
CA SER A 374 -13.82 -11.81 12.77
C SER A 374 -13.16 -11.25 14.04
N VAL A 375 -12.80 -9.96 14.05
CA VAL A 375 -12.28 -9.28 15.26
C VAL A 375 -13.30 -9.30 16.40
N ALA A 376 -14.58 -9.07 16.11
CA ALA A 376 -15.64 -9.20 17.10
C ALA A 376 -15.79 -10.65 17.60
N THR A 377 -15.75 -11.64 16.69
CA THR A 377 -15.82 -13.07 17.04
C THR A 377 -14.63 -13.48 17.90
N ALA A 378 -13.43 -12.96 17.60
CA ALA A 378 -12.21 -13.16 18.37
C ALA A 378 -12.37 -12.61 19.80
N ALA A 379 -12.93 -11.40 19.96
CA ALA A 379 -13.18 -10.79 21.26
C ALA A 379 -14.20 -11.58 22.10
N TYR A 380 -15.25 -12.13 21.49
CA TYR A 380 -16.21 -12.98 22.21
C TYR A 380 -15.65 -14.38 22.52
N SER A 381 -14.80 -14.93 21.64
CA SER A 381 -14.18 -16.24 21.82
C SER A 381 -13.10 -16.23 22.90
N CYS A 382 -12.32 -15.14 22.97
CA CYS A 382 -11.22 -14.97 23.91
C CYS A 382 -11.69 -15.07 25.37
N ARG A 383 -10.89 -15.77 26.19
CA ARG A 383 -11.17 -15.89 27.62
C ARG A 383 -10.96 -14.57 28.36
N ARG A 384 -11.51 -14.45 29.57
CA ARG A 384 -11.22 -13.34 30.49
C ARG A 384 -9.71 -13.21 30.74
N ASN A 385 -9.18 -11.98 30.71
CA ASN A 385 -7.75 -11.67 30.83
C ASN A 385 -6.89 -12.40 29.77
N GLY A 386 -7.45 -12.60 28.56
CA GLY A 386 -6.73 -13.07 27.39
C GLY A 386 -6.30 -11.94 26.46
N THR A 387 -5.68 -12.31 25.34
CA THR A 387 -5.18 -11.39 24.33
C THR A 387 -5.81 -11.70 22.98
N VAL A 388 -6.33 -10.69 22.30
CA VAL A 388 -6.66 -10.72 20.87
C VAL A 388 -5.58 -9.93 20.14
N MET A 389 -4.82 -10.62 19.29
CA MET A 389 -3.76 -10.04 18.47
C MET A 389 -4.27 -9.89 17.04
N VAL A 390 -4.50 -8.65 16.61
CA VAL A 390 -4.91 -8.33 15.25
C VAL A 390 -3.67 -8.23 14.36
N ILE A 391 -3.52 -9.22 13.50
CA ILE A 391 -2.44 -9.39 12.52
C ILE A 391 -2.95 -9.00 11.12
N GLY A 392 -4.18 -9.39 10.81
CA GLY A 392 -4.82 -9.09 9.52
C GLY A 392 -5.03 -7.59 9.31
N VAL A 393 -4.84 -7.14 8.07
CA VAL A 393 -5.04 -5.75 7.67
C VAL A 393 -6.51 -5.55 7.29
N GLY A 394 -7.19 -4.66 8.01
CA GLY A 394 -8.60 -4.36 7.81
C GLY A 394 -8.87 -3.02 7.14
N ARG A 395 -10.14 -2.60 7.15
CA ARG A 395 -10.56 -1.24 6.78
C ARG A 395 -9.98 -0.22 7.77
N SER A 396 -9.90 1.05 7.35
CA SER A 396 -9.41 2.15 8.19
C SER A 396 -10.23 2.40 9.46
N ILE A 397 -11.50 2.02 9.47
CA ILE A 397 -12.42 2.19 10.60
C ILE A 397 -13.17 0.87 10.83
N MET A 398 -13.26 0.46 12.10
CA MET A 398 -14.14 -0.60 12.58
C MET A 398 -15.14 -0.02 13.59
N ASN A 399 -16.43 -0.15 13.31
CA ASN A 399 -17.52 0.46 14.08
C ASN A 399 -18.15 -0.49 15.11
N ASN A 400 -18.05 -1.81 14.91
CA ASN A 400 -18.77 -2.80 15.72
C ASN A 400 -17.85 -3.67 16.58
N VAL A 401 -16.71 -3.12 17.03
CA VAL A 401 -15.85 -3.82 17.99
C VAL A 401 -16.57 -3.88 19.36
N PRO A 402 -16.72 -5.06 19.98
CA PRO A 402 -17.57 -5.23 21.15
C PRO A 402 -16.93 -4.70 22.44
N PHE A 403 -17.01 -3.37 22.62
CA PHE A 403 -16.35 -2.65 23.71
C PHE A 403 -16.63 -3.23 25.10
N MET A 404 -17.90 -3.49 25.43
CA MET A 404 -18.27 -3.99 26.76
C MET A 404 -17.73 -5.38 27.04
N GLN A 405 -17.65 -6.25 26.02
CA GLN A 405 -17.05 -7.56 26.14
C GLN A 405 -15.55 -7.46 26.45
N LEU A 406 -14.82 -6.61 25.72
CA LEU A 406 -13.39 -6.36 25.93
C LEU A 406 -13.13 -5.79 27.33
N SER A 407 -13.90 -4.77 27.72
CA SER A 407 -13.76 -4.06 28.99
C SER A 407 -14.06 -4.95 30.20
N LEU A 408 -15.24 -5.58 30.24
CA LEU A 408 -15.66 -6.41 31.40
C LEU A 408 -14.82 -7.69 31.56
N SER A 409 -14.25 -8.18 30.46
CA SER A 409 -13.38 -9.36 30.46
C SER A 409 -11.91 -9.02 30.61
N LYS A 410 -11.54 -7.73 30.60
CA LYS A 410 -10.15 -7.25 30.55
C LYS A 410 -9.34 -7.97 29.46
N ILE A 411 -9.90 -8.04 28.24
CA ILE A 411 -9.22 -8.62 27.08
C ILE A 411 -8.30 -7.55 26.49
N GLU A 412 -7.03 -7.91 26.28
CA GLU A 412 -6.08 -7.04 25.62
C GLU A 412 -6.27 -7.13 24.10
N LEU A 413 -6.72 -6.04 23.48
CA LEU A 413 -6.72 -5.91 22.02
C LEU A 413 -5.40 -5.29 21.59
N ARG A 414 -4.56 -6.06 20.92
CA ARG A 414 -3.22 -5.66 20.46
C ARG A 414 -3.15 -5.69 18.94
N PHE A 415 -2.23 -4.90 18.40
CA PHE A 415 -1.96 -4.81 16.97
C PHE A 415 -0.48 -5.01 16.72
N ILE A 416 -0.15 -5.36 15.49
CA ILE A 416 1.22 -5.33 14.98
C ILE A 416 1.32 -4.43 13.75
N ASN A 417 2.54 -4.03 13.44
CA ASN A 417 2.89 -3.51 12.13
C ASN A 417 4.16 -4.23 11.68
N ARG A 418 4.01 -5.17 10.74
CA ARG A 418 5.10 -5.98 10.18
C ARG A 418 5.86 -6.73 11.30
N TYR A 419 7.14 -6.44 11.47
CA TYR A 419 8.05 -7.14 12.37
C TYR A 419 9.25 -6.28 12.73
N SER A 420 9.82 -6.52 13.91
CA SER A 420 11.17 -6.06 14.28
C SER A 420 11.88 -7.15 15.08
N ASP A 421 13.16 -7.36 14.76
CA ASP A 421 14.02 -8.33 15.43
C ASP A 421 13.42 -9.76 15.41
N THR A 422 13.15 -10.26 14.19
CA THR A 422 12.55 -11.58 13.96
C THR A 422 13.28 -12.44 12.93
N TRP A 423 14.02 -11.85 11.99
CA TRP A 423 14.55 -12.57 10.83
C TRP A 423 15.55 -13.67 11.19
N PRO A 424 16.60 -13.41 12.00
CA PRO A 424 17.47 -14.49 12.48
C PRO A 424 16.72 -15.55 13.28
N ALA A 425 15.74 -15.15 14.09
CA ALA A 425 14.93 -16.08 14.88
C ALA A 425 14.04 -16.95 13.99
N GLY A 426 13.47 -16.39 12.92
CA GLY A 426 12.65 -17.10 11.94
C GLY A 426 13.45 -18.10 11.12
N ILE A 427 14.64 -17.72 10.67
CA ILE A 427 15.59 -18.64 10.01
C ILE A 427 15.95 -19.78 10.95
N ASN A 428 16.34 -19.48 12.19
CA ASN A 428 16.69 -20.52 13.16
C ASN A 428 15.53 -21.47 13.45
N ALA A 429 14.32 -20.94 13.66
CA ALA A 429 13.15 -21.74 13.99
C ALA A 429 12.68 -22.61 12.83
N LEU A 430 12.79 -22.13 11.58
CA LEU A 430 12.42 -22.87 10.39
C LEU A 430 13.49 -23.91 10.01
N ALA A 431 14.77 -23.52 9.98
CA ALA A 431 15.88 -24.43 9.68
C ALA A 431 16.05 -25.54 10.73
N GLY A 432 15.82 -25.22 12.00
CA GLY A 432 15.90 -26.18 13.11
C GLY A 432 14.65 -27.06 13.26
N GLY A 433 13.60 -26.81 12.48
CA GLY A 433 12.36 -27.58 12.52
C GLY A 433 11.47 -27.33 13.75
N GLN A 434 11.76 -26.30 14.57
CA GLN A 434 10.87 -25.90 15.66
C GLN A 434 9.54 -25.36 15.12
N VAL A 435 9.61 -24.52 14.08
CA VAL A 435 8.48 -24.28 13.18
C VAL A 435 8.56 -25.34 12.10
N MET A 436 7.44 -26.03 11.86
CA MET A 436 7.40 -27.08 10.85
C MET A 436 7.69 -26.54 9.45
N ASN A 437 8.07 -27.45 8.53
CA ASN A 437 8.27 -27.09 7.13
C ASN A 437 6.99 -26.45 6.54
N LEU A 438 7.16 -25.29 5.89
CA LEU A 438 6.12 -24.47 5.29
C LEU A 438 6.03 -24.60 3.76
N ASP A 439 6.80 -25.49 3.12
CA ASP A 439 6.82 -25.66 1.66
C ASP A 439 5.43 -25.96 1.09
N ALA A 440 4.59 -26.69 1.84
CA ALA A 440 3.22 -26.99 1.44
C ALA A 440 2.33 -25.73 1.27
N LEU A 441 2.71 -24.59 1.85
CA LEU A 441 2.00 -23.33 1.63
C LEU A 441 2.17 -22.82 0.19
N VAL A 442 3.29 -23.17 -0.47
CA VAL A 442 3.58 -22.83 -1.86
C VAL A 442 2.73 -23.71 -2.77
N THR A 443 1.57 -23.17 -3.14
CA THR A 443 0.59 -23.85 -4.00
C THR A 443 0.90 -23.72 -5.49
N HIS A 444 1.54 -22.62 -5.88
CA HIS A 444 1.86 -22.32 -7.27
C HIS A 444 3.22 -21.62 -7.36
N THR A 445 3.92 -21.90 -8.45
CA THR A 445 5.20 -21.26 -8.78
C THR A 445 5.15 -20.82 -10.24
N PHE A 446 5.53 -19.57 -10.48
CA PHE A 446 5.57 -18.97 -11.82
C PHE A 446 6.98 -18.44 -12.10
N PRO A 447 7.47 -18.49 -13.35
CA PRO A 447 8.65 -17.75 -13.74
C PRO A 447 8.38 -16.23 -13.68
N LEU A 448 9.43 -15.43 -13.55
CA LEU A 448 9.35 -13.96 -13.50
C LEU A 448 8.60 -13.37 -14.70
N GLU A 449 8.75 -13.96 -15.88
CA GLU A 449 8.08 -13.57 -17.12
C GLU A 449 6.56 -13.73 -17.05
N GLN A 450 6.04 -14.54 -16.12
CA GLN A 450 4.62 -14.77 -15.87
C GLN A 450 4.13 -14.11 -14.57
N ALA A 451 4.82 -13.07 -14.11
CA ALA A 451 4.46 -12.37 -12.87
C ALA A 451 3.04 -11.79 -12.93
N VAL A 452 2.56 -11.33 -14.09
CA VAL A 452 1.21 -10.76 -14.23
C VAL A 452 0.15 -11.85 -14.03
N GLU A 453 0.35 -13.03 -14.62
CA GLU A 453 -0.50 -14.20 -14.47
C GLU A 453 -0.51 -14.68 -13.01
N ALA A 454 0.65 -14.71 -12.36
CA ALA A 454 0.76 -15.03 -10.94
C ALA A 454 -0.06 -14.06 -10.07
N MET A 455 0.01 -12.75 -10.35
CA MET A 455 -0.77 -11.74 -9.64
C MET A 455 -2.27 -11.87 -9.90
N ASN A 456 -2.67 -12.16 -11.14
CA ASN A 456 -4.07 -12.40 -11.49
C ASN A 456 -4.63 -13.64 -10.78
N LEU A 457 -3.85 -14.72 -10.68
CA LEU A 457 -4.23 -15.91 -9.92
C LEU A 457 -4.40 -15.61 -8.43
N CYS A 458 -3.53 -14.78 -7.85
CA CYS A 458 -3.68 -14.34 -6.45
C CYS A 458 -4.95 -13.51 -6.22
N ALA A 459 -5.37 -12.75 -7.23
CA ALA A 459 -6.55 -11.89 -7.17
C ALA A 459 -7.86 -12.64 -7.47
N ASP A 460 -7.80 -13.83 -8.08
CA ASP A 460 -8.97 -14.62 -8.45
C ASP A 460 -9.44 -15.52 -7.30
N PRO A 461 -10.59 -15.22 -6.67
CA PRO A 461 -11.13 -16.07 -5.60
C PRO A 461 -11.67 -17.41 -6.10
N ALA A 462 -11.88 -17.58 -7.41
CA ALA A 462 -12.38 -18.84 -7.98
C ALA A 462 -11.29 -19.91 -8.11
N THR A 463 -10.02 -19.49 -8.17
CA THR A 463 -8.86 -20.38 -8.27
C THR A 463 -8.18 -20.48 -6.90
N PRO A 464 -8.30 -21.62 -6.18
CA PRO A 464 -7.73 -21.74 -4.84
C PRO A 464 -6.21 -21.57 -4.86
N SER A 465 -5.72 -20.60 -4.10
CA SER A 465 -4.28 -20.41 -3.86
C SER A 465 -4.02 -20.04 -2.40
N ILE A 466 -2.86 -20.46 -1.89
CA ILE A 466 -2.40 -20.08 -0.55
C ILE A 466 -1.21 -19.16 -0.74
N LYS A 467 -0.04 -19.70 -1.06
CA LYS A 467 1.13 -18.91 -1.46
C LYS A 467 1.44 -19.17 -2.93
N VAL A 468 1.69 -18.09 -3.66
CA VAL A 468 2.20 -18.10 -5.03
C VAL A 468 3.61 -17.54 -4.99
N GLN A 469 4.56 -18.25 -5.58
CA GLN A 469 5.94 -17.80 -5.71
C GLN A 469 6.23 -17.41 -7.16
N ILE A 470 6.99 -16.33 -7.31
CA ILE A 470 7.54 -15.89 -8.59
C ILE A 470 9.05 -16.10 -8.51
N VAL A 471 9.60 -16.87 -9.45
CA VAL A 471 10.99 -17.32 -9.43
C VAL A 471 11.70 -16.85 -10.70
N ASP A 472 12.95 -16.43 -10.54
CA ASP A 472 13.87 -16.20 -11.65
C ASP A 472 14.97 -17.26 -11.58
N ASP A 473 14.83 -18.30 -12.41
CA ASP A 473 15.79 -19.41 -12.50
C ASP A 473 16.94 -19.13 -13.49
N THR A 474 17.08 -17.88 -13.94
CA THR A 474 18.17 -17.50 -14.85
C THR A 474 19.51 -17.72 -14.16
N GLU A 475 20.35 -18.59 -14.73
CA GLU A 475 21.72 -18.78 -14.24
C GLU A 475 22.53 -17.50 -14.43
N ILE A 476 23.25 -17.11 -13.38
CA ILE A 476 24.14 -15.95 -13.38
C ILE A 476 25.54 -16.45 -13.02
N GLU A 477 26.49 -16.30 -13.93
CA GLU A 477 27.91 -16.51 -13.63
C GLU A 477 28.40 -15.38 -12.72
N ILE A 478 28.96 -15.74 -11.56
CA ILE A 478 29.49 -14.80 -10.55
C ILE A 478 31.01 -14.76 -10.62
#